data_AF-A0AA35XF98-F1
#
_entry.id   AF-A0AA35XF98-F1
#
_cell.length_a   1.000
_cell.length_b   1.000
_cell.length_c   1.000
_cell.angle_alpha   90.00
_cell.angle_beta   90.00
_cell.angle_gamma   90.00
#
_symmetry.space_group_name_H-M   'P 1'
#
loop_
_entity.id
_entity.type
_entity.pdbx_description
1 polymer ?
#
loop_
_entity_poly.entity_id
_entity_poly.type
_entity_poly.pdbx_seq_one_letter_code
_entity_poly.pdbx_strand_id
1 'polypeptide(L)'
;MRRARDVREQIEGLITRVEIEMVSNASEDVPIRKAITAGYYYHTGVLSKGGYKTVKHQQTVHIHPTSSLFEKLPRWVVYYELVFTTKEYMRQVIEIESSWLLDVAPHYYKQNDLSESNKRIPKNFKS
;
A
#
# COMPACT_ATOMS: atom_id res chain seq x y z
N MET A 1 15.28 -1.91 18.27
CA MET A 1 15.98 -1.87 16.96
C MET A 1 17.04 -2.95 16.73
N ARG A 2 17.62 -3.60 17.77
CA ARG A 2 18.65 -4.65 17.60
C ARG A 2 18.23 -5.76 16.63
N ARG A 3 17.10 -6.43 16.89
CA ARG A 3 16.59 -7.51 16.04
C ARG A 3 16.42 -7.12 14.56
N ALA A 4 15.96 -5.89 14.29
CA ALA A 4 15.79 -5.42 12.92
C ALA A 4 17.14 -5.27 12.18
N ARG A 5 18.20 -4.85 12.91
CA ARG A 5 19.55 -4.79 12.39
C ARG A 5 20.08 -6.19 12.06
N ASP A 6 19.93 -7.12 13.01
CA ASP A 6 20.39 -8.50 12.84
C ASP A 6 19.71 -9.17 11.62
N VAL A 7 18.40 -8.96 11.44
CA VAL A 7 17.66 -9.48 10.27
C VAL A 7 18.13 -8.82 8.97
N ARG A 8 18.39 -7.51 8.98
CA ARG A 8 18.93 -6.80 7.80
C ARG A 8 20.29 -7.38 7.39
N GLU A 9 21.20 -7.59 8.34
CA GLU A 9 22.53 -8.16 8.08
C GLU A 9 22.43 -9.57 7.47
N GLN A 10 21.49 -10.39 7.94
CA GLN A 10 21.22 -11.70 7.35
C GLN A 10 20.73 -11.60 5.89
N ILE A 11 19.78 -10.70 5.61
CA ILE A 11 19.24 -10.50 4.26
C ILE A 11 20.33 -9.97 3.32
N GLU A 12 21.14 -9.01 3.77
CA GLU A 12 22.26 -8.44 2.99
C GLU A 12 23.29 -9.51 2.61
N GLY A 13 23.60 -10.43 3.53
CA GLY A 13 24.43 -11.59 3.23
C GLY A 13 23.82 -12.52 2.17
N LEU A 14 22.50 -12.74 2.20
CA LEU A 14 21.81 -13.54 1.18
C LEU A 14 21.80 -12.87 -0.18
N ILE A 15 21.49 -11.57 -0.24
CA ILE A 15 21.48 -10.75 -1.47
C ILE A 15 22.85 -10.80 -2.16
N THR A 16 23.92 -10.68 -1.38
CA THR A 16 25.30 -10.76 -1.89
C THR A 16 25.59 -12.14 -2.49
N ARG A 17 25.14 -13.23 -1.84
CA ARG A 17 25.35 -14.61 -2.31
C ARG A 17 24.62 -14.91 -3.62
N VAL A 18 23.51 -14.23 -3.89
CA VAL A 18 22.76 -14.37 -5.15
C VAL A 18 23.12 -13.29 -6.17
N GLU A 19 24.23 -12.58 -5.94
CA GLU A 19 24.82 -11.60 -6.87
C GLU A 19 23.88 -10.44 -7.23
N ILE A 20 22.97 -10.08 -6.32
CA ILE A 20 22.13 -8.89 -6.48
C ILE A 20 22.91 -7.67 -5.99
N GLU A 21 23.02 -6.65 -6.86
CA GLU A 21 23.69 -5.41 -6.51
C GLU A 21 22.92 -4.62 -5.45
N MET A 22 23.64 -4.17 -4.42
CA MET A 22 23.10 -3.31 -3.37
C MET A 22 23.10 -1.85 -3.84
N VAL A 23 21.96 -1.37 -4.31
CA VAL A 23 21.77 0.00 -4.79
C VAL A 23 20.93 0.84 -3.80
N SER A 24 21.13 2.15 -3.81
CA SER A 24 20.35 3.09 -3.00
C SER A 24 20.15 4.41 -3.73
N ASN A 25 18.98 5.05 -3.54
CA ASN A 25 18.68 6.39 -4.01
C ASN A 25 18.02 7.16 -2.88
N ALA A 26 18.73 8.13 -2.29
CA ALA A 26 18.30 8.86 -1.10
C ALA A 26 17.24 9.95 -1.40
N SER A 27 17.10 10.37 -2.65
CA SER A 27 16.24 11.49 -3.05
C SER A 27 14.86 11.06 -3.56
N GLU A 28 14.62 9.76 -3.76
CA GLU A 28 13.40 9.26 -4.39
C GLU A 28 12.70 8.20 -3.55
N ASP A 29 11.42 8.42 -3.23
CA ASP A 29 10.58 7.46 -2.51
C ASP A 29 9.79 6.53 -3.45
N VAL A 30 9.60 6.94 -4.71
CA VAL A 30 8.78 6.20 -5.69
C VAL A 30 9.27 4.77 -5.92
N PRO A 31 10.58 4.49 -6.14
CA PRO A 31 11.05 3.12 -6.31
C PRO A 31 10.75 2.23 -5.11
N ILE A 32 10.88 2.77 -3.89
CA ILE A 32 10.60 2.06 -2.63
C ILE A 32 9.11 1.71 -2.56
N ARG A 33 8.23 2.67 -2.85
CA ARG A 33 6.77 2.46 -2.83
C ARG A 33 6.32 1.49 -3.92
N LYS A 34 6.92 1.53 -5.12
CA LYS A 34 6.67 0.53 -6.17
C LYS A 34 7.11 -0.86 -5.76
N ALA A 35 8.27 -1.02 -5.12
CA ALA A 35 8.73 -2.30 -4.60
C ALA A 35 7.79 -2.88 -3.53
N ILE A 36 7.32 -2.03 -2.59
CA ILE A 36 6.31 -2.44 -1.59
C ILE A 36 5.01 -2.83 -2.30
N THR A 37 4.56 -2.05 -3.29
CA THR A 37 3.35 -2.35 -4.07
C THR A 37 3.48 -3.69 -4.80
N ALA A 38 4.65 -4.01 -5.35
CA ALA A 38 4.89 -5.30 -6.01
C ALA A 38 4.78 -6.50 -5.06
N GLY A 39 5.16 -6.34 -3.79
CA GLY A 39 4.99 -7.37 -2.76
C GLY A 39 3.57 -7.44 -2.18
N TYR A 40 2.88 -6.30 -2.10
CA TYR A 40 1.60 -6.15 -1.41
C TYR A 40 0.44 -5.80 -2.35
N TYR A 41 0.55 -6.08 -3.64
CA TYR A 41 -0.44 -5.66 -4.65
C TYR A 41 -1.86 -6.13 -4.28
N TYR A 42 -2.01 -7.32 -3.69
CA TYR A 42 -3.31 -7.86 -3.26
C TYR A 42 -3.95 -7.03 -2.12
N HIS A 43 -3.12 -6.37 -1.30
CA HIS A 43 -3.55 -5.57 -0.15
C HIS A 43 -3.78 -4.11 -0.57
N THR A 44 -4.58 -3.90 -1.60
CA THR A 44 -4.88 -2.55 -2.12
C THR A 44 -6.23 -2.07 -1.64
N GLY A 45 -6.27 -0.85 -1.11
CA GLY A 45 -7.47 -0.11 -0.74
C GLY A 45 -7.64 1.15 -1.58
N VAL A 46 -8.89 1.48 -1.92
CA VAL A 46 -9.25 2.72 -2.60
C VAL A 46 -10.25 3.52 -1.76
N LEU A 47 -10.01 4.82 -1.65
CA LEU A 47 -10.88 5.72 -0.91
C LEU A 47 -12.28 5.70 -1.52
N SER A 48 -13.30 5.60 -0.67
CA SER A 48 -14.70 5.51 -1.03
C SER A 48 -15.56 6.29 -0.04
N LYS A 49 -16.90 6.26 -0.22
CA LYS A 49 -17.82 6.86 0.74
C LYS A 49 -17.76 6.09 2.06
N GLY A 50 -17.39 6.77 3.14
CA GLY A 50 -17.36 6.19 4.48
C GLY A 50 -16.12 5.36 4.81
N GLY A 51 -15.01 5.47 4.05
CA GLY A 51 -13.76 4.78 4.35
C GLY A 51 -13.02 4.36 3.09
N TYR A 52 -12.34 3.23 3.13
CA TYR A 52 -11.70 2.59 1.99
C TYR A 52 -12.46 1.31 1.61
N LYS A 53 -12.36 0.94 0.34
CA LYS A 53 -12.83 -0.32 -0.21
C LYS A 53 -11.62 -1.13 -0.67
N THR A 54 -11.51 -2.39 -0.29
CA THR A 54 -10.50 -3.28 -0.89
C THR A 54 -10.86 -3.53 -2.36
N VAL A 55 -9.87 -3.55 -3.25
CA VAL A 55 -10.15 -3.47 -4.70
C VAL A 55 -10.91 -4.68 -5.22
N LYS A 56 -10.51 -5.92 -4.86
CA LYS A 56 -11.19 -7.12 -5.34
C LYS A 56 -12.39 -7.53 -4.51
N HIS A 57 -12.32 -7.44 -3.18
CA HIS A 57 -13.38 -7.94 -2.30
C HIS A 57 -14.43 -6.88 -1.96
N GLN A 58 -14.19 -5.61 -2.30
CA GLN A 58 -15.10 -4.50 -2.00
C GLN A 58 -15.45 -4.40 -0.51
N GLN A 59 -14.54 -4.86 0.35
CA GLN A 59 -14.68 -4.86 1.80
C GLN A 59 -14.40 -3.45 2.33
N THR A 60 -15.27 -2.97 3.23
CA THR A 60 -15.11 -1.65 3.82
C THR A 60 -14.09 -1.71 4.95
N VAL A 61 -13.00 -0.97 4.79
CA VAL A 61 -11.88 -0.90 5.73
C VAL A 61 -11.51 0.56 6.00
N HIS A 62 -10.79 0.82 7.09
CA HIS A 62 -10.40 2.18 7.47
C HIS A 62 -8.90 2.26 7.73
N ILE A 63 -8.28 3.42 7.53
CA ILE A 63 -6.90 3.62 8.01
C ILE A 63 -6.94 3.63 9.54
N HIS A 64 -6.03 2.90 10.19
CA HIS A 64 -5.94 2.89 11.65
C HIS A 64 -5.62 4.31 12.20
N PRO A 65 -6.25 4.76 13.31
CA PRO A 65 -6.08 6.12 13.84
C PRO A 65 -4.64 6.53 14.16
N THR A 66 -3.76 5.57 14.44
CA THR A 66 -2.35 5.83 14.76
C THR A 66 -1.46 5.98 13.51
N SER A 67 -2.02 5.84 12.31
CA SER A 67 -1.28 6.00 11.06
C SER A 67 -1.05 7.48 10.76
N SER A 68 0.11 7.82 10.19
CA SER A 68 0.40 9.16 9.68
C SER A 68 -0.50 9.56 8.49
N LEU A 69 -1.20 8.61 7.88
CA LEU A 69 -2.14 8.85 6.78
C LEU A 69 -3.60 8.99 7.23
N PHE A 70 -3.89 8.89 8.53
CA PHE A 70 -5.26 8.94 9.05
C PHE A 70 -6.00 10.23 8.64
N GLU A 71 -5.29 11.36 8.57
CA GLU A 71 -5.87 12.65 8.18
C GLU A 71 -5.69 12.98 6.69
N LYS A 72 -4.62 12.48 6.05
CA LYS A 72 -4.32 12.78 4.64
C LYS A 72 -5.28 12.08 3.68
N LEU A 73 -5.70 10.87 4.04
CA LEU A 73 -6.66 10.05 3.28
C LEU A 73 -6.36 9.99 1.77
N PRO A 74 -5.16 9.55 1.36
CA PRO A 74 -4.80 9.46 -0.05
C PRO A 74 -5.72 8.49 -0.80
N ARG A 75 -5.95 8.75 -2.09
CA ARG A 75 -6.96 8.01 -2.86
C ARG A 75 -6.69 6.52 -2.94
N TRP A 76 -5.43 6.15 -3.16
CA TRP A 76 -5.01 4.77 -3.34
C TRP A 76 -3.92 4.43 -2.34
N VAL A 77 -4.07 3.26 -1.71
CA VAL A 77 -3.15 2.80 -0.69
C VAL A 77 -2.87 1.31 -0.84
N VAL A 78 -1.69 0.90 -0.41
CA VAL A 78 -1.45 -0.49 0.01
C VAL A 78 -1.21 -0.55 1.51
N TYR A 79 -1.55 -1.68 2.12
CA TYR A 79 -1.44 -1.90 3.57
C TYR A 79 -0.76 -3.23 3.88
N TYR A 80 -0.09 -3.30 5.03
CA TYR A 80 0.57 -4.53 5.47
C TYR A 80 -0.45 -5.57 5.94
N GLU A 81 -1.39 -5.17 6.81
CA GLU A 81 -2.36 -6.06 7.43
C GLU A 81 -3.70 -5.37 7.72
N LEU A 82 -4.74 -6.17 7.88
CA LEU A 82 -6.02 -5.77 8.45
C LEU A 82 -6.11 -6.24 9.89
N VAL A 83 -6.62 -5.39 10.77
CA VAL A 83 -6.99 -5.77 12.13
C VAL A 83 -8.42 -5.39 12.44
N PHE A 84 -9.14 -6.38 12.93
CA PHE A 84 -10.50 -6.24 13.40
C PHE A 84 -10.51 -5.84 14.87
N THR A 85 -11.15 -4.72 15.17
CA THR A 85 -11.51 -4.34 16.55
C THR A 85 -13.01 -4.08 16.61
N THR A 86 -13.44 -2.81 16.63
CA THR A 86 -14.84 -2.39 16.41
C THR A 86 -15.14 -2.22 14.92
N LYS A 87 -14.11 -1.92 14.13
CA LYS A 87 -14.13 -1.85 12.67
C LYS A 87 -12.87 -2.53 12.15
N GLU A 88 -12.83 -2.81 10.87
CA GLU A 88 -11.60 -3.28 10.22
C GLU A 88 -10.68 -2.10 9.89
N TYR A 89 -9.45 -2.21 10.38
CA TYR A 89 -8.44 -1.18 10.21
C TYR A 89 -7.21 -1.71 9.46
N MET A 90 -6.78 -0.98 8.44
CA MET A 90 -5.51 -1.14 7.75
C MET A 90 -4.38 -0.57 8.60
N ARG A 91 -3.30 -1.34 8.79
CA ARG A 91 -2.06 -0.89 9.44
C ARG A 91 -0.88 -0.88 8.48
N GLN A 92 0.08 0.00 8.79
CA GLN A 92 1.28 0.28 7.98
C GLN A 92 0.89 0.55 6.52
N VAL A 93 0.31 1.72 6.32
CA VAL A 93 -0.31 2.12 5.06
C VAL A 93 0.62 3.08 4.33
N ILE A 94 0.78 2.89 3.02
CA ILE A 94 1.46 3.85 2.14
C ILE A 94 0.52 4.28 1.02
N GLU A 95 0.69 5.52 0.56
CA GLU A 95 0.05 6.00 -0.66
C GLU A 95 0.70 5.33 -1.88
N ILE A 96 -0.06 5.09 -2.94
CA ILE A 96 0.45 4.61 -4.24
C ILE A 96 -0.26 5.31 -5.39
N GLU A 97 0.31 5.25 -6.58
CA GLU A 97 -0.45 5.53 -7.81
C GLU A 97 -1.09 4.24 -8.31
N SER A 98 -2.33 4.33 -8.78
CA SER A 98 -3.06 3.15 -9.24
C SER A 98 -2.44 2.49 -10.47
N SER A 99 -1.81 3.28 -11.35
CA SER A 99 -1.12 2.79 -12.55
C SER A 99 -0.07 1.73 -12.23
N TRP A 100 0.61 1.86 -11.09
CA TRP A 100 1.67 0.92 -10.67
C TRP A 100 1.14 -0.50 -10.48
N LEU A 101 -0.15 -0.68 -10.15
CA LEU A 101 -0.76 -1.99 -9.98
C LEU A 101 -0.82 -2.78 -11.30
N LEU A 102 -1.00 -2.08 -12.43
CA LEU A 102 -0.95 -2.70 -13.76
C LEU A 102 0.50 -3.04 -14.15
N ASP A 103 1.46 -2.23 -13.72
CA ASP A 103 2.89 -2.48 -13.98
C ASP A 103 3.39 -3.71 -13.20
N VAL A 104 3.09 -3.79 -11.89
CA VAL A 104 3.68 -4.81 -11.00
C VAL A 104 2.87 -6.10 -10.92
N ALA A 105 1.56 -6.05 -11.20
CA ALA A 105 0.68 -7.20 -11.12
C ALA A 105 -0.36 -7.24 -12.28
N PRO A 106 0.10 -7.24 -13.55
CA PRO A 106 -0.80 -7.23 -14.72
C PRO A 106 -1.67 -8.48 -14.84
N HIS A 107 -1.27 -9.59 -14.21
CA HIS A 107 -2.03 -10.83 -14.15
C HIS A 107 -3.23 -10.73 -13.19
N TYR A 108 -3.21 -9.79 -12.24
CA TYR A 108 -4.23 -9.63 -11.21
C TYR A 108 -5.14 -8.43 -11.46
N TYR A 109 -4.57 -7.32 -11.94
CA TYR A 109 -5.30 -6.07 -12.22
C TYR A 109 -5.55 -5.87 -13.71
N LYS A 110 -6.76 -5.37 -14.04
CA LYS A 110 -7.17 -4.92 -15.37
C LYS A 110 -7.54 -3.45 -15.32
N GLN A 111 -7.49 -2.76 -16.46
CA GLN A 111 -7.84 -1.33 -16.56
C GLN A 111 -9.20 -0.99 -15.92
N ASN A 112 -10.18 -1.89 -16.04
CA ASN A 112 -11.52 -1.69 -15.48
C ASN A 112 -11.50 -1.62 -13.94
N ASP A 113 -10.63 -2.38 -13.27
CA ASP A 113 -10.50 -2.36 -11.80
C ASP A 113 -10.09 -0.97 -11.29
N LEU A 114 -9.30 -0.23 -12.09
CA LEU A 114 -8.84 1.13 -11.78
C LEU A 114 -9.86 2.21 -12.20
N SER A 115 -10.83 1.87 -13.05
CA SER A 115 -11.79 2.81 -13.62
C SER A 115 -13.03 3.01 -12.75
N GLU A 116 -13.52 1.96 -12.07
CA GLU A 116 -14.73 2.03 -11.23
C GLU A 116 -14.52 2.93 -10.00
N SER A 117 -13.29 2.90 -9.49
CA SER A 117 -12.76 3.73 -8.41
C SER A 117 -12.56 5.20 -8.80
N ASN A 118 -12.60 5.53 -10.10
CA ASN A 118 -12.46 6.91 -10.59
C ASN A 118 -13.74 7.75 -10.48
N LYS A 119 -14.91 7.12 -10.20
CA LYS A 119 -16.19 7.81 -10.06
C LYS A 119 -16.23 8.64 -8.76
N ARG A 120 -16.10 9.97 -8.95
CA ARG A 120 -16.21 11.11 -8.02
C ARG A 120 -16.67 10.79 -6.58
N ILE A 121 -15.77 10.99 -5.61
CA ILE A 121 -16.11 11.16 -4.19
C ILE A 121 -16.59 12.61 -4.00
N PRO A 122 -17.82 12.88 -3.51
CA PRO A 122 -18.30 14.23 -3.23
C PRO A 122 -17.45 14.93 -2.16
N LYS A 123 -17.16 16.22 -2.35
CA LYS A 123 -16.19 17.04 -1.58
C LYS A 123 -16.52 17.32 -0.10
N ASN A 124 -17.49 16.66 0.52
CA ASN A 124 -17.94 17.02 1.88
C ASN A 124 -17.71 15.88 2.88
N PHE A 125 -16.48 15.76 3.38
CA PHE A 125 -16.18 15.02 4.62
C PHE A 125 -15.13 15.77 5.42
N LYS A 126 -15.55 16.92 5.96
CA LYS A 126 -15.00 17.49 7.20
C LYS A 126 -16.21 17.80 8.08
N SER A 127 -16.43 16.98 9.10
CA SER A 127 -17.26 17.30 10.26
C SER A 127 -16.38 17.20 11.48
#